data_AF-A0A1V3MZZ7-F1
#
_entry.id   AF-A0A1V3MZZ7-F1
#
_cell.length_a   1.000
_cell.length_b   1.000
_cell.length_c   1.000
_cell.angle_alpha   90.00
_cell.angle_beta   90.00
_cell.angle_gamma   90.00
#
_symmetry.space_group_name_H-M   'P 1'
#
loop_
_entity.id
_entity.type
_entity.pdbx_description
1 polymer ?
#
loop_
_entity_poly.entity_id
_entity_poly.type
_entity_poly.pdbx_seq_one_letter_code
_entity_poly.pdbx_strand_id
1 'polypeptide(L)'
;MLIKQLKSKWIIKSSFIIFPIWCLSACKKSNDESISPNISPTTGTRTEFTLDSIFLYAKEIYLWQDALPDYATFSPRTRYAGIFSDLAAFQKELYDITQYKLNANGIPYEKSLLGEYPRYSSIGLSNTSSAVVASITATKQSQDQLQAASIDLGKVSYLDIDAFVDLDDIKPRLDNMFSGYAVNNIETLIIDLRNNRGGHVETVEYLANLIAPSTINGKIMFSELCNPILRSGNAKILKNQPYLEEGKPVKYKDRFATLADIDFSEEENTTKFKKEGKLETIKKIYFIVNNQTASASELLISCFKPHIPIRLVGQRTYGKPVVFFPINIDKFKVNMISFLLRNADGWSAYFDGMKPDISVSPDSPTDRTETFLTAILNDFTMKLAQKTTKPPLKAIVKAGLDSANDGQNQNGQIIPLIKKHYKLKK
;
A
#
# COMPACT_ATOMS: atom_id res chain seq x y z
N MET A 1 13.26 70.82 -35.28
CA MET A 1 12.58 72.13 -35.20
C MET A 1 11.19 71.87 -34.62
N LEU A 2 11.01 71.73 -33.31
CA LEU A 2 10.82 72.78 -32.28
C LEU A 2 9.69 73.78 -32.64
N ILE A 3 8.65 73.80 -31.77
CA ILE A 3 7.92 74.98 -31.21
C ILE A 3 6.38 74.96 -31.35
N LYS A 4 5.72 74.70 -30.20
CA LYS A 4 4.65 75.46 -29.49
C LYS A 4 3.41 75.92 -30.28
N GLN A 5 2.20 75.44 -29.94
CA GLN A 5 1.27 75.85 -28.85
C GLN A 5 0.15 76.83 -29.28
N LEU A 6 -1.07 76.41 -28.91
CA LEU A 6 -2.20 77.19 -28.37
C LEU A 6 -3.04 78.08 -29.31
N LYS A 7 -4.35 77.80 -29.37
CA LYS A 7 -5.37 78.62 -28.68
C LYS A 7 -6.72 77.90 -28.57
N SER A 8 -7.30 77.99 -27.38
CA SER A 8 -8.64 77.53 -26.99
C SER A 8 -9.72 78.50 -27.47
N LYS A 9 -10.97 78.01 -27.60
CA LYS A 9 -12.19 78.72 -27.18
C LYS A 9 -13.29 77.70 -26.85
N TRP A 10 -13.77 77.78 -25.62
CA TRP A 10 -14.92 77.07 -25.05
C TRP A 10 -16.21 77.88 -25.32
N ILE A 11 -17.30 77.22 -25.72
CA ILE A 11 -18.67 77.72 -25.52
C ILE A 11 -19.51 76.58 -24.94
N ILE A 12 -20.27 76.92 -23.91
CA ILE A 12 -20.96 76.08 -22.93
C ILE A 12 -22.46 76.00 -23.25
N LYS A 13 -23.01 74.79 -23.11
CA LYS A 13 -24.40 74.38 -22.77
C LYS A 13 -25.56 74.72 -23.73
N SER A 14 -26.28 73.66 -24.12
CA SER A 14 -27.68 73.45 -23.70
C SER A 14 -28.07 71.98 -23.95
N SER A 15 -28.25 71.24 -22.85
CA SER A 15 -28.68 69.84 -22.84
C SER A 15 -30.19 69.77 -23.00
N PHE A 16 -30.66 69.13 -24.07
CA PHE A 16 -32.01 68.57 -24.14
C PHE A 16 -31.92 67.08 -23.77
N ILE A 17 -32.64 66.72 -22.71
CA ILE A 17 -32.80 65.37 -22.19
C ILE A 17 -33.80 64.65 -23.10
N ILE A 18 -33.35 63.59 -23.78
CA ILE A 18 -34.23 62.57 -24.37
C ILE A 18 -33.72 61.22 -23.88
N PHE A 19 -34.60 60.52 -23.17
CA PHE A 19 -34.38 59.26 -22.47
C PHE A 19 -34.46 58.09 -23.48
N PRO A 20 -33.39 57.31 -23.75
CA PRO A 20 -33.53 56.04 -24.44
C PRO A 20 -33.73 54.95 -23.40
N ILE A 21 -34.91 54.34 -23.50
CA ILE A 21 -35.37 53.15 -22.78
C ILE A 21 -34.29 52.06 -22.83
N TRP A 22 -33.89 51.60 -21.63
CA TRP A 22 -33.13 50.38 -21.42
C TRP A 22 -33.92 49.18 -21.94
N CYS A 23 -33.51 48.61 -23.08
CA CYS A 23 -33.72 47.19 -23.34
C CYS A 23 -32.48 46.44 -22.88
N LEU A 24 -32.47 46.05 -21.60
CA LEU A 24 -31.60 44.96 -21.16
C LEU A 24 -32.11 43.69 -21.84
N SER A 25 -31.43 43.27 -22.90
CA SER A 25 -31.48 41.87 -23.33
C SER A 25 -30.92 41.03 -22.18
N ALA A 26 -31.82 40.48 -21.38
CA ALA A 26 -31.52 39.39 -20.49
C ALA A 26 -31.08 38.21 -21.34
N CYS A 27 -29.76 38.04 -21.51
CA CYS A 27 -29.22 36.75 -21.89
C CYS A 27 -29.68 35.75 -20.84
N LYS A 28 -30.67 34.92 -21.18
CA LYS A 28 -30.90 33.65 -20.49
C LYS A 28 -29.54 32.96 -20.47
N LYS A 29 -28.92 32.91 -19.30
CA LYS A 29 -27.83 31.97 -19.03
C LYS A 29 -28.42 30.60 -19.32
N SER A 30 -28.08 30.03 -20.47
CA SER A 30 -28.29 28.60 -20.68
C SER A 30 -27.52 27.92 -19.58
N ASN A 31 -28.23 27.24 -18.69
CA ASN A 31 -27.63 26.22 -17.85
C ASN A 31 -27.09 25.18 -18.80
N ASP A 32 -25.84 25.35 -19.21
CA ASP A 32 -25.04 24.25 -19.71
C ASP A 32 -24.67 23.44 -18.46
N GLU A 33 -25.67 22.73 -17.92
CA GLU A 33 -25.41 21.52 -17.15
C GLU A 33 -24.82 20.55 -18.17
N SER A 34 -23.52 20.66 -18.40
CA SER A 34 -22.75 19.52 -18.85
C SER A 34 -23.07 18.42 -17.84
N ILE A 35 -23.88 17.44 -18.25
CA ILE A 35 -24.22 16.29 -17.42
C ILE A 35 -22.88 15.73 -16.93
N SER A 36 -22.63 15.85 -15.62
CA SER A 36 -21.47 15.20 -15.03
C SER A 36 -21.62 13.71 -15.35
N PRO A 37 -20.67 13.08 -16.05
CA PRO A 37 -20.86 11.73 -16.61
C PRO A 37 -21.05 10.63 -15.54
N ASN A 38 -20.96 10.97 -14.26
CA ASN A 38 -21.08 10.06 -13.12
C ASN A 38 -22.25 10.43 -12.17
N ILE A 39 -23.41 10.82 -12.69
CA ILE A 39 -24.61 11.04 -11.86
C ILE A 39 -25.41 9.74 -11.78
N SER A 40 -25.57 9.20 -10.57
CA SER A 40 -26.46 8.05 -10.32
C SER A 40 -27.92 8.50 -10.12
N PRO A 41 -28.91 7.61 -10.27
CA PRO A 41 -30.30 7.94 -10.01
C PRO A 41 -30.52 8.31 -8.53
N THR A 42 -31.39 9.29 -8.27
CA THR A 42 -31.68 9.80 -6.91
C THR A 42 -32.73 8.98 -6.15
N THR A 43 -33.36 8.01 -6.80
CA THR A 43 -34.37 7.11 -6.22
C THR A 43 -33.97 5.66 -6.45
N GLY A 44 -34.36 4.75 -5.57
CA GLY A 44 -34.03 3.32 -5.68
C GLY A 44 -34.20 2.58 -4.36
N THR A 45 -33.98 1.28 -4.41
CA THR A 45 -33.86 0.40 -3.25
C THR A 45 -32.52 0.57 -2.55
N ARG A 46 -32.39 0.03 -1.33
CA ARG A 46 -31.11 0.07 -0.60
C ARG A 46 -29.99 -0.65 -1.35
N THR A 47 -30.27 -1.80 -1.95
CA THR A 47 -29.31 -2.56 -2.77
C THR A 47 -28.83 -1.74 -3.96
N GLU A 48 -29.74 -1.11 -4.70
CA GLU A 48 -29.39 -0.23 -5.82
C GLU A 48 -28.51 0.94 -5.38
N PHE A 49 -28.83 1.62 -4.27
CA PHE A 49 -27.97 2.69 -3.77
C PHE A 49 -26.58 2.21 -3.32
N THR A 50 -26.46 0.99 -2.81
CA THR A 50 -25.18 0.39 -2.46
C THR A 50 -24.37 0.07 -3.72
N LEU A 51 -24.99 -0.49 -4.76
CA LEU A 51 -24.35 -0.70 -6.07
C LEU A 51 -23.81 0.63 -6.63
N ASP A 52 -24.68 1.64 -6.72
CA ASP A 52 -24.30 2.97 -7.18
C ASP A 52 -23.11 3.54 -6.40
N SER A 53 -23.14 3.40 -5.07
CA SER A 53 -22.09 3.90 -4.20
C SER A 53 -20.75 3.21 -4.46
N ILE A 54 -20.73 1.88 -4.62
CA ILE A 54 -19.49 1.13 -4.91
C ILE A 54 -18.83 1.69 -6.16
N PHE A 55 -19.58 1.85 -7.24
CA PHE A 55 -19.05 2.41 -8.49
C PHE A 55 -18.64 3.88 -8.35
N LEU A 56 -19.45 4.73 -7.72
CA LEU A 56 -19.13 6.15 -7.57
C LEU A 56 -17.90 6.40 -6.69
N TYR A 57 -17.72 5.61 -5.62
CA TYR A 57 -16.48 5.64 -4.85
C TYR A 57 -15.31 5.19 -5.72
N ALA A 58 -15.44 4.11 -6.50
CA ALA A 58 -14.39 3.65 -7.41
C ALA A 58 -13.96 4.74 -8.41
N LYS A 59 -14.88 5.53 -8.95
CA LYS A 59 -14.58 6.65 -9.87
C LYS A 59 -13.70 7.75 -9.27
N GLU A 60 -13.66 7.90 -7.94
CA GLU A 60 -12.84 8.94 -7.30
C GLU A 60 -11.64 8.37 -6.54
N ILE A 61 -11.74 7.17 -5.95
CA ILE A 61 -10.72 6.64 -5.03
C ILE A 61 -9.86 5.53 -5.62
N TYR A 62 -10.39 4.76 -6.58
CA TYR A 62 -9.66 3.61 -7.11
C TYR A 62 -8.37 4.07 -7.78
N LEU A 63 -7.27 3.35 -7.52
CA LEU A 63 -5.96 3.70 -8.07
C LEU A 63 -6.00 3.86 -9.60
N TRP A 64 -6.81 3.04 -10.27
CA TRP A 64 -6.98 3.03 -11.72
C TRP A 64 -8.37 3.45 -12.18
N GLN A 65 -8.96 4.43 -11.49
CA GLN A 65 -10.27 4.98 -11.84
C GLN A 65 -10.34 5.51 -13.30
N ASP A 66 -9.18 5.86 -13.87
CA ASP A 66 -9.04 6.36 -15.24
C ASP A 66 -9.44 5.34 -16.33
N ALA A 67 -9.38 4.04 -16.02
CA ALA A 67 -9.84 2.99 -16.92
C ALA A 67 -11.35 2.70 -16.81
N LEU A 68 -12.01 3.22 -15.78
CA LEU A 68 -13.42 2.94 -15.55
C LEU A 68 -14.29 3.75 -16.54
N PRO A 69 -15.33 3.14 -17.12
CA PRO A 69 -16.27 3.84 -17.98
C PRO A 69 -17.06 4.89 -17.19
N ASP A 70 -17.97 5.59 -17.86
CA ASP A 70 -18.98 6.41 -17.17
C ASP A 70 -20.06 5.54 -16.51
N TYR A 71 -20.87 6.17 -15.65
CA TYR A 71 -21.90 5.47 -14.89
C TYR A 71 -22.95 4.82 -15.80
N ALA A 72 -23.37 5.51 -16.86
CA ALA A 72 -24.40 5.02 -17.78
C ALA A 72 -23.94 3.77 -18.54
N THR A 73 -22.67 3.72 -18.93
CA THR A 73 -22.04 2.60 -19.62
C THR A 73 -21.78 1.42 -18.68
N PHE A 74 -21.37 1.69 -17.44
CA PHE A 74 -21.21 0.63 -16.44
C PHE A 74 -22.55 0.03 -16.02
N SER A 75 -23.57 0.88 -15.84
CA SER A 75 -24.95 0.54 -15.49
C SER A 75 -25.07 -0.46 -14.33
N PRO A 76 -24.60 -0.10 -13.12
CA PRO A 76 -24.45 -1.04 -12.01
C PRO A 76 -25.79 -1.69 -11.62
N ARG A 77 -26.87 -0.89 -11.57
CA ARG A 77 -28.21 -1.39 -11.21
C ARG A 77 -28.75 -2.43 -12.18
N THR A 78 -28.54 -2.26 -13.48
CA THR A 78 -29.03 -3.21 -14.49
C THR A 78 -28.14 -4.45 -14.54
N ARG A 79 -26.82 -4.27 -14.50
CA ARG A 79 -25.85 -5.37 -14.66
C ARG A 79 -25.92 -6.37 -13.52
N TYR A 80 -26.15 -5.89 -12.29
CA TYR A 80 -26.17 -6.74 -11.09
C TYR A 80 -27.59 -6.99 -10.55
N ALA A 81 -28.62 -6.59 -11.31
CA ALA A 81 -30.00 -6.94 -11.01
C ALA A 81 -30.17 -8.47 -10.98
N GLY A 82 -30.95 -8.97 -10.03
CA GLY A 82 -31.31 -10.39 -9.94
C GLY A 82 -30.22 -11.31 -9.39
N ILE A 83 -29.03 -10.80 -9.04
CA ILE A 83 -28.02 -11.59 -8.32
C ILE A 83 -28.42 -11.68 -6.85
N PHE A 84 -28.64 -12.91 -6.37
CA PHE A 84 -28.85 -13.20 -4.96
C PHE A 84 -27.60 -13.86 -4.37
N SER A 85 -27.07 -13.43 -3.22
CA SER A 85 -27.52 -12.36 -2.30
C SER A 85 -26.99 -10.97 -2.67
N ASP A 86 -27.45 -9.91 -1.98
CA ASP A 86 -26.89 -8.55 -2.09
C ASP A 86 -25.35 -8.54 -1.99
N LEU A 87 -24.77 -9.28 -1.04
CA LEU A 87 -23.30 -9.36 -0.89
C LEU A 87 -22.64 -9.95 -2.14
N ALA A 88 -23.26 -10.96 -2.77
CA ALA A 88 -22.74 -11.55 -4.00
C ALA A 88 -22.82 -10.55 -5.17
N ALA A 89 -23.89 -9.75 -5.25
CA ALA A 89 -24.00 -8.68 -6.24
C ALA A 89 -22.88 -7.64 -6.07
N PHE A 90 -22.64 -7.18 -4.84
CA PHE A 90 -21.59 -6.20 -4.54
C PHE A 90 -20.17 -6.74 -4.76
N GLN A 91 -19.92 -8.02 -4.41
CA GLN A 91 -18.64 -8.68 -4.67
C GLN A 91 -18.39 -8.81 -6.18
N LYS A 92 -19.43 -9.16 -6.95
CA LYS A 92 -19.35 -9.25 -8.40
C LYS A 92 -19.12 -7.88 -9.05
N GLU A 93 -19.80 -6.84 -8.58
CA GLU A 93 -19.55 -5.47 -9.03
C GLU A 93 -18.10 -5.04 -8.78
N LEU A 94 -17.61 -5.22 -7.55
CA LEU A 94 -16.22 -4.87 -7.21
C LEU A 94 -15.24 -5.67 -8.07
N TYR A 95 -15.47 -6.97 -8.29
CA TYR A 95 -14.66 -7.77 -9.19
C TYR A 95 -14.61 -7.15 -10.59
N ASP A 96 -15.75 -6.87 -11.22
CA ASP A 96 -15.80 -6.35 -12.58
C ASP A 96 -15.14 -4.96 -12.69
N ILE A 97 -15.33 -4.06 -11.70
CA ILE A 97 -14.62 -2.76 -11.61
C ILE A 97 -13.10 -2.98 -11.66
N THR A 98 -12.59 -3.94 -10.89
CA THR A 98 -11.14 -4.18 -10.78
C THR A 98 -10.54 -4.85 -12.03
N GLN A 99 -11.36 -5.31 -12.98
CA GLN A 99 -10.88 -5.92 -14.22
C GLN A 99 -10.58 -4.90 -15.34
N TYR A 100 -10.96 -3.62 -15.19
CA TYR A 100 -10.83 -2.63 -16.27
C TYR A 100 -9.38 -2.20 -16.56
N LYS A 101 -8.52 -2.09 -15.54
CA LYS A 101 -7.14 -1.68 -15.77
C LYS A 101 -6.28 -2.86 -16.17
N LEU A 102 -5.86 -2.86 -17.43
CA LEU A 102 -4.96 -3.86 -17.98
C LEU A 102 -3.49 -3.43 -17.83
N ASN A 103 -2.63 -4.41 -17.59
CA ASN A 103 -1.18 -4.25 -17.68
C ASN A 103 -0.71 -4.29 -19.16
N ALA A 104 0.59 -4.15 -19.39
CA ALA A 104 1.17 -4.15 -20.74
C ALA A 104 0.91 -5.44 -21.55
N ASN A 105 0.60 -6.55 -20.88
CA ASN A 105 0.27 -7.84 -21.51
C ASN A 105 -1.25 -8.01 -21.74
N GLY A 106 -2.06 -6.97 -21.52
CA GLY A 106 -3.52 -7.05 -21.65
C GLY A 106 -4.20 -7.83 -20.52
N ILE A 107 -3.52 -8.09 -19.41
CA ILE A 107 -4.07 -8.81 -18.26
C ILE A 107 -4.50 -7.79 -17.20
N PRO A 108 -5.70 -7.90 -16.61
CA PRO A 108 -6.08 -7.03 -15.51
C PRO A 108 -5.08 -7.12 -14.36
N TYR A 109 -4.68 -5.97 -13.81
CA TYR A 109 -3.76 -5.95 -12.68
C TYR A 109 -4.31 -6.68 -11.44
N GLU A 110 -5.64 -6.68 -11.26
CA GLU A 110 -6.32 -7.40 -10.18
C GLU A 110 -6.86 -8.77 -10.60
N LYS A 111 -6.38 -9.36 -11.70
CA LYS A 111 -6.77 -10.71 -12.08
C LYS A 111 -6.31 -11.71 -11.00
N SER A 112 -7.27 -12.41 -10.40
CA SER A 112 -6.99 -13.50 -9.47
C SER A 112 -6.67 -14.80 -10.21
N LEU A 113 -5.85 -15.64 -9.58
CA LEU A 113 -5.58 -17.00 -10.03
C LEU A 113 -6.59 -18.02 -9.47
N LEU A 114 -7.45 -17.59 -8.54
CA LEU A 114 -8.32 -18.47 -7.73
C LEU A 114 -9.82 -18.29 -8.02
N GLY A 115 -10.18 -17.57 -9.08
CA GLY A 115 -11.57 -17.38 -9.52
C GLY A 115 -11.97 -15.92 -9.73
N GLU A 116 -13.27 -15.65 -9.73
CA GLU A 116 -13.87 -14.33 -9.96
C GLU A 116 -13.90 -13.45 -8.70
N TYR A 117 -12.71 -13.18 -8.15
CA TYR A 117 -12.54 -12.24 -7.04
C TYR A 117 -11.38 -11.30 -7.37
N PRO A 118 -11.41 -10.03 -6.92
CA PRO A 118 -10.27 -9.14 -7.09
C PRO A 118 -9.04 -9.73 -6.40
N ARG A 119 -7.86 -9.52 -6.99
CA ARG A 119 -6.60 -9.97 -6.41
C ARG A 119 -6.25 -9.23 -5.10
N TYR A 120 -6.60 -7.94 -4.99
CA TYR A 120 -6.22 -7.12 -3.83
C TYR A 120 -7.42 -6.46 -3.15
N SER A 121 -8.37 -5.96 -3.93
CA SER A 121 -9.55 -5.27 -3.41
C SER A 121 -10.54 -6.25 -2.76
N SER A 122 -11.33 -5.80 -1.79
CA SER A 122 -12.31 -6.65 -1.10
C SER A 122 -13.53 -5.89 -0.59
N ILE A 123 -14.62 -6.62 -0.35
CA ILE A 123 -15.83 -6.12 0.32
C ILE A 123 -16.38 -7.17 1.29
N GLY A 124 -16.82 -6.73 2.47
CA GLY A 124 -17.43 -7.58 3.50
C GLY A 124 -18.31 -6.78 4.46
N LEU A 125 -19.05 -7.49 5.33
CA LEU A 125 -19.92 -6.86 6.34
C LEU A 125 -19.09 -6.16 7.45
N SER A 126 -19.52 -4.97 7.85
CA SER A 126 -18.86 -4.16 8.91
C SER A 126 -18.97 -4.76 10.31
N ASN A 127 -20.04 -5.52 10.62
CA ASN A 127 -20.34 -6.04 11.98
C ASN A 127 -20.05 -7.53 12.17
N THR A 128 -19.81 -8.28 11.10
CA THR A 128 -19.07 -9.51 11.30
C THR A 128 -17.68 -9.08 11.72
N SER A 129 -17.07 -9.82 12.64
CA SER A 129 -15.62 -10.03 12.68
C SER A 129 -15.08 -10.70 11.38
N SER A 130 -15.70 -10.37 10.24
CA SER A 130 -15.31 -10.52 8.84
C SER A 130 -15.36 -9.17 8.10
N ALA A 131 -15.44 -8.06 8.85
CA ALA A 131 -14.32 -7.15 8.73
C ALA A 131 -13.09 -8.04 8.89
N VAL A 132 -12.35 -8.24 7.81
CA VAL A 132 -10.91 -8.38 8.00
C VAL A 132 -10.44 -7.00 8.50
N VAL A 133 -10.83 -6.64 9.73
CA VAL A 133 -9.83 -6.30 10.70
C VAL A 133 -9.04 -7.61 10.78
N ALA A 134 -7.90 -7.68 10.09
CA ALA A 134 -6.98 -8.79 10.25
C ALA A 134 -6.33 -8.79 11.64
N SER A 135 -7.07 -8.41 12.68
CA SER A 135 -6.93 -9.01 13.99
C SER A 135 -7.61 -10.39 13.89
N ILE A 136 -7.01 -11.31 13.12
CA ILE A 136 -6.94 -12.65 13.68
C ILE A 136 -6.05 -12.40 14.89
N THR A 137 -6.67 -12.32 16.07
CA THR A 137 -6.01 -12.64 17.33
C THR A 137 -5.06 -13.76 16.98
N ALA A 138 -3.75 -13.46 16.91
CA ALA A 138 -2.75 -14.48 16.68
C ALA A 138 -3.05 -15.51 17.76
N THR A 139 -3.68 -16.62 17.38
CA THR A 139 -4.09 -17.61 18.34
C THR A 139 -2.79 -18.01 18.99
N LYS A 140 -2.67 -17.71 20.29
CA LYS A 140 -1.52 -18.05 21.10
C LYS A 140 -1.15 -19.51 20.83
N GLN A 141 -0.15 -19.71 19.99
CA GLN A 141 0.84 -20.74 20.24
C GLN A 141 2.11 -19.99 20.61
N SER A 142 2.12 -19.60 21.89
CA SER A 142 3.37 -19.54 22.63
C SER A 142 4.03 -20.91 22.52
N GLN A 143 5.04 -21.01 21.66
CA GLN A 143 6.13 -21.95 21.83
C GLN A 143 7.38 -21.39 21.15
N ASP A 144 8.13 -20.68 21.99
CA ASP A 144 9.58 -20.75 22.14
C ASP A 144 10.54 -20.48 20.96
N GLN A 145 11.44 -19.54 21.29
CA GLN A 145 12.80 -19.32 20.80
C GLN A 145 12.97 -18.76 19.38
N LEU A 146 13.26 -17.45 19.31
CA LEU A 146 14.21 -16.93 18.33
C LEU A 146 15.52 -17.70 18.54
N GLN A 147 15.75 -18.76 17.78
CA GLN A 147 17.08 -19.37 17.69
C GLN A 147 17.90 -18.55 16.70
N ALA A 148 18.67 -17.59 17.24
CA ALA A 148 19.76 -16.99 16.49
C ALA A 148 20.85 -18.06 16.28
N ALA A 149 20.82 -18.73 15.14
CA ALA A 149 21.96 -19.53 14.70
C ALA A 149 23.04 -18.55 14.22
N SER A 150 24.07 -18.33 15.04
CA SER A 150 25.33 -17.77 14.55
C SER A 150 26.09 -18.93 13.89
N ILE A 151 26.12 -18.94 12.56
CA ILE A 151 27.18 -19.67 11.86
C ILE A 151 28.37 -18.73 11.91
N ASP A 152 29.47 -19.15 12.54
CA ASP A 152 30.69 -18.36 12.57
C ASP A 152 31.31 -18.30 11.16
N LEU A 153 30.79 -17.34 10.39
CA LEU A 153 31.44 -16.69 9.26
C LEU A 153 31.66 -15.21 9.60
N GLY A 154 31.86 -14.88 10.89
CA GLY A 154 32.03 -13.51 11.36
C GLY A 154 30.73 -12.72 11.50
N LYS A 155 30.61 -11.59 10.79
CA LYS A 155 29.65 -10.49 11.04
C LYS A 155 28.27 -10.68 10.38
N VAL A 156 27.69 -11.88 10.46
CA VAL A 156 26.41 -12.24 9.82
C VAL A 156 25.36 -12.57 10.89
N SER A 157 24.10 -12.13 10.72
CA SER A 157 22.98 -12.53 11.58
C SER A 157 21.75 -12.97 10.79
N TYR A 158 20.96 -13.86 11.38
CA TYR A 158 19.71 -14.40 10.82
C TYR A 158 18.51 -13.92 11.66
N LEU A 159 17.46 -13.48 10.98
CA LEU A 159 16.21 -12.99 11.55
C LEU A 159 15.04 -13.65 10.82
N ASP A 160 14.21 -14.38 11.56
CA ASP A 160 12.97 -14.96 11.06
C ASP A 160 11.78 -14.07 11.43
N ILE A 161 10.92 -13.77 10.46
CA ILE A 161 9.74 -12.94 10.65
C ILE A 161 8.55 -13.61 9.94
N ASP A 162 7.70 -14.28 10.72
CA ASP A 162 6.49 -14.93 10.19
C ASP A 162 5.38 -13.93 9.81
N ALA A 163 5.30 -12.78 10.50
CA ALA A 163 4.35 -11.71 10.22
C ALA A 163 4.81 -10.37 10.82
N PHE A 164 4.37 -9.25 10.24
CA PHE A 164 4.52 -7.93 10.85
C PHE A 164 3.35 -7.65 11.79
N VAL A 165 3.44 -8.12 13.03
CA VAL A 165 2.45 -7.88 14.10
C VAL A 165 2.43 -6.41 14.55
N ASP A 166 1.53 -6.02 15.47
CA ASP A 166 1.51 -4.66 16.02
C ASP A 166 2.87 -4.32 16.65
N LEU A 167 3.33 -3.08 16.45
CA LEU A 167 4.63 -2.63 16.88
C LEU A 167 4.79 -2.75 18.41
N ASP A 168 3.74 -2.44 19.17
CA ASP A 168 3.79 -2.46 20.64
C ASP A 168 4.12 -3.87 21.18
N ASP A 169 3.67 -4.92 20.49
CA ASP A 169 3.89 -6.31 20.89
C ASP A 169 5.33 -6.79 20.61
N ILE A 170 6.01 -6.22 19.62
CA ILE A 170 7.30 -6.74 19.12
C ILE A 170 8.49 -5.80 19.36
N LYS A 171 8.23 -4.51 19.59
CA LYS A 171 9.26 -3.46 19.70
C LYS A 171 10.35 -3.79 20.74
N PRO A 172 10.06 -4.20 21.99
CA PRO A 172 11.11 -4.49 22.98
C PRO A 172 12.06 -5.61 22.54
N ARG A 173 11.54 -6.60 21.81
CA ARG A 173 12.31 -7.72 21.28
C ARG A 173 13.25 -7.27 20.17
N LEU A 174 12.76 -6.43 19.26
CA LEU A 174 13.58 -5.83 18.20
C LEU A 174 14.69 -4.95 18.79
N ASP A 175 14.39 -4.13 19.80
CA ASP A 175 15.35 -3.23 20.43
C ASP A 175 16.52 -3.99 21.08
N ASN A 176 16.20 -5.05 21.83
CA ASN A 176 17.22 -5.90 22.44
C ASN A 176 18.10 -6.58 21.39
N MET A 177 17.47 -7.16 20.36
CA MET A 177 18.17 -7.86 19.28
C MET A 177 19.12 -6.93 18.50
N PHE A 178 18.65 -5.76 18.08
CA PHE A 178 19.46 -4.80 17.32
C PHE A 178 20.53 -4.11 18.17
N SER A 179 20.32 -3.99 19.48
CA SER A 179 21.39 -3.59 20.41
C SER A 179 22.53 -4.62 20.43
N GLY A 180 22.19 -5.91 20.48
CA GLY A 180 23.16 -7.00 20.32
C GLY A 180 23.87 -6.98 18.97
N TYR A 181 23.16 -6.69 17.88
CA TYR A 181 23.77 -6.58 16.55
C TYR A 181 24.77 -5.44 16.45
N ALA A 182 24.48 -4.30 17.09
CA ALA A 182 25.39 -3.16 17.14
C ALA A 182 26.69 -3.51 17.89
N VAL A 183 26.58 -4.15 19.06
CA VAL A 183 27.76 -4.58 19.85
C VAL A 183 28.64 -5.55 19.05
N ASN A 184 28.02 -6.49 18.34
CA ASN A 184 28.73 -7.49 17.53
C ASN A 184 29.13 -6.99 16.14
N ASN A 185 28.88 -5.72 15.81
CA ASN A 185 29.20 -5.10 14.51
C ASN A 185 28.70 -5.94 13.32
N ILE A 186 27.44 -6.37 13.35
CA ILE A 186 26.84 -7.15 12.26
C ILE A 186 26.90 -6.35 10.96
N GLU A 187 27.39 -6.97 9.88
CA GLU A 187 27.55 -6.37 8.56
C GLU A 187 26.60 -6.97 7.52
N THR A 188 26.12 -8.20 7.74
CA THR A 188 25.17 -8.87 6.86
C THR A 188 23.97 -9.37 7.65
N LEU A 189 22.77 -9.05 7.19
CA LEU A 189 21.52 -9.63 7.71
C LEU A 189 20.95 -10.62 6.70
N ILE A 190 20.45 -11.75 7.21
CA ILE A 190 19.60 -12.68 6.49
C ILE A 190 18.22 -12.56 7.14
N ILE A 191 17.23 -12.10 6.38
CA ILE A 191 15.86 -11.91 6.85
C ILE A 191 15.00 -12.95 6.13
N ASP A 192 14.46 -13.90 6.87
CA ASP A 192 13.52 -14.88 6.34
C ASP A 192 12.10 -14.32 6.41
N LEU A 193 11.48 -14.22 5.23
CA LEU A 193 10.12 -13.72 5.02
C LEU A 193 9.27 -14.76 4.28
N ARG A 194 9.70 -16.03 4.25
CA ARG A 194 8.88 -17.10 3.66
C ARG A 194 7.59 -17.24 4.45
N ASN A 195 6.48 -17.38 3.74
CA ASN A 195 5.14 -17.44 4.33
C ASN A 195 4.68 -16.16 5.03
N ASN A 196 5.51 -15.12 5.11
CA ASN A 196 5.12 -13.82 5.66
C ASN A 196 4.28 -13.02 4.66
N ARG A 197 2.96 -13.04 4.89
CA ARG A 197 1.96 -12.37 4.07
C ARG A 197 1.84 -10.87 4.32
N GLY A 198 2.71 -10.30 5.16
CA GLY A 198 2.77 -8.89 5.49
C GLY A 198 2.28 -8.57 6.90
N GLY A 199 1.53 -7.47 7.04
CA GLY A 199 1.08 -6.95 8.34
C GLY A 199 1.21 -5.43 8.42
N HIS A 200 1.52 -4.93 9.61
CA HIS A 200 1.55 -3.51 9.94
C HIS A 200 2.75 -2.79 9.29
N VAL A 201 2.48 -1.68 8.59
CA VAL A 201 3.54 -0.83 7.99
C VAL A 201 4.43 -0.24 9.06
N GLU A 202 3.83 0.17 10.17
CA GLU A 202 4.55 0.77 11.28
C GLU A 202 5.68 -0.14 11.79
N THR A 203 5.44 -1.45 11.86
CA THR A 203 6.45 -2.44 12.24
C THR A 203 7.53 -2.59 11.17
N VAL A 204 7.17 -2.50 9.88
CA VAL A 204 8.14 -2.46 8.77
C VAL A 204 9.01 -1.21 8.86
N GLU A 205 8.40 -0.03 9.06
CA GLU A 205 9.10 1.25 9.20
C GLU A 205 10.10 1.19 10.36
N TYR A 206 9.65 0.70 11.52
CA TYR A 206 10.49 0.58 12.70
C TYR A 206 11.67 -0.37 12.48
N LEU A 207 11.40 -1.57 11.95
CA LEU A 207 12.47 -2.53 11.63
C LEU A 207 13.45 -1.95 10.60
N ALA A 208 12.94 -1.29 9.56
CA ALA A 208 13.77 -0.66 8.54
C ALA A 208 14.66 0.44 9.15
N ASN A 209 14.13 1.21 10.10
CA ASN A 209 14.87 2.23 10.83
C ASN A 209 15.96 1.67 11.77
N LEU A 210 15.73 0.50 12.38
CA LEU A 210 16.75 -0.22 13.16
C LEU A 210 17.90 -0.75 12.29
N ILE A 211 17.58 -1.23 11.08
CA ILE A 211 18.56 -1.76 10.11
C ILE A 211 19.35 -0.63 9.44
N ALA A 212 18.69 0.48 9.12
CA ALA A 212 19.28 1.59 8.38
C ALA A 212 20.54 2.12 9.09
N PRO A 213 21.67 2.31 8.39
CA PRO A 213 22.79 3.09 8.90
C PRO A 213 22.49 4.60 8.81
N SER A 214 23.21 5.41 9.56
CA SER A 214 23.07 6.87 9.57
C SER A 214 23.28 7.50 8.18
N THR A 215 24.03 6.85 7.29
CA THR A 215 24.29 7.31 5.91
C THR A 215 23.05 7.35 5.00
N ILE A 216 21.96 6.67 5.39
CA ILE A 216 20.69 6.69 4.64
C ILE A 216 19.57 7.38 5.43
N ASN A 217 19.87 7.91 6.61
CA ASN A 217 18.92 8.68 7.40
C ASN A 217 18.39 9.88 6.60
N GLY A 218 17.08 10.13 6.67
CA GLY A 218 16.42 11.19 5.92
C GLY A 218 16.21 10.90 4.43
N LYS A 219 16.75 9.80 3.87
CA LYS A 219 16.41 9.35 2.51
C LYS A 219 14.99 8.78 2.49
N ILE A 220 14.38 8.78 1.31
CA ILE A 220 13.05 8.21 1.10
C ILE A 220 13.09 6.71 1.40
N MET A 221 12.21 6.24 2.26
CA MET A 221 11.95 4.82 2.49
C MET A 221 10.96 4.32 1.45
N PHE A 222 9.77 4.94 1.42
CA PHE A 222 8.77 4.75 0.38
C PHE A 222 7.85 5.98 0.27
N SER A 223 7.12 6.08 -0.84
CA SER A 223 6.04 7.04 -1.02
C SER A 223 4.76 6.34 -1.46
N GLU A 224 3.62 6.91 -1.08
CA GLU A 224 2.30 6.43 -1.47
C GLU A 224 1.72 7.30 -2.57
N LEU A 225 1.66 6.75 -3.78
CA LEU A 225 1.11 7.42 -4.94
C LEU A 225 -0.36 7.00 -5.14
N CYS A 226 -1.29 7.93 -4.97
CA CYS A 226 -2.70 7.72 -5.35
C CYS A 226 -3.05 8.36 -6.70
N ASN A 227 -4.29 8.14 -7.14
CA ASN A 227 -4.79 8.69 -8.40
C ASN A 227 -4.82 10.25 -8.37
N PRO A 228 -4.84 10.92 -9.54
CA PRO A 228 -4.83 12.39 -9.60
C PRO A 228 -6.01 13.10 -8.90
N ILE A 229 -7.18 12.48 -8.83
CA ILE A 229 -8.38 13.05 -8.18
C ILE A 229 -8.15 13.17 -6.68
N LEU A 230 -7.64 12.11 -6.04
CA LEU A 230 -7.26 12.11 -4.63
C LEU A 230 -6.16 13.14 -4.35
N ARG A 231 -5.06 13.11 -5.11
CA ARG A 231 -3.90 14.01 -4.92
C ARG A 231 -4.26 15.49 -5.04
N SER A 232 -5.20 15.83 -5.93
CA SER A 232 -5.67 17.21 -6.11
C SER A 232 -6.76 17.62 -5.11
N GLY A 233 -7.15 16.73 -4.20
CA GLY A 233 -8.20 16.99 -3.21
C GLY A 233 -9.60 17.09 -3.82
N ASN A 234 -9.79 16.57 -5.03
CA ASN A 234 -11.04 16.68 -5.80
C ASN A 234 -12.00 15.50 -5.60
N ALA A 235 -11.64 14.52 -4.77
CA ALA A 235 -12.50 13.40 -4.40
C ALA A 235 -13.62 13.88 -3.44
N LYS A 236 -14.66 14.54 -3.99
CA LYS A 236 -15.74 15.16 -3.23
C LYS A 236 -16.59 14.14 -2.48
N ILE A 237 -16.67 12.90 -2.94
CA ILE A 237 -17.46 11.85 -2.30
C ILE A 237 -16.93 11.47 -0.90
N LEU A 238 -15.64 11.75 -0.64
CA LEU A 238 -15.01 11.50 0.66
C LEU A 238 -15.54 12.39 1.79
N LYS A 239 -16.28 13.47 1.49
CA LYS A 239 -16.96 14.28 2.52
C LYS A 239 -18.00 13.49 3.31
N ASN A 240 -18.48 12.39 2.73
CA ASN A 240 -19.47 11.49 3.34
C ASN A 240 -18.81 10.39 4.20
N GLN A 241 -17.47 10.40 4.32
CA GLN A 241 -16.71 9.43 5.09
C GLN A 241 -16.06 10.14 6.29
N PRO A 242 -16.52 9.91 7.53
CA PRO A 242 -15.87 10.45 8.71
C PRO A 242 -14.42 10.00 8.82
N TYR A 243 -13.53 10.90 9.26
CA TYR A 243 -12.15 10.54 9.61
C TYR A 243 -12.05 10.29 11.11
N LEU A 244 -11.58 9.09 11.47
CA LEU A 244 -11.42 8.63 12.84
C LEU A 244 -9.95 8.27 13.09
N GLU A 245 -9.45 8.63 14.26
CA GLU A 245 -8.18 8.12 14.81
C GLU A 245 -8.50 7.29 16.05
N GLU A 246 -8.05 6.04 16.09
CA GLU A 246 -8.35 5.10 17.18
C GLU A 246 -9.87 4.97 17.48
N GLY A 247 -10.69 5.04 16.43
CA GLY A 247 -12.15 4.99 16.52
C GLY A 247 -12.81 6.28 17.01
N LYS A 248 -12.04 7.35 17.26
CA LYS A 248 -12.55 8.64 17.74
C LYS A 248 -12.59 9.68 16.62
N PRO A 249 -13.65 10.49 16.49
CA PRO A 249 -13.70 11.58 15.53
C PRO A 249 -12.60 12.61 15.76
N VAL A 250 -11.92 12.99 14.69
CA VAL A 250 -10.88 14.04 14.71
C VAL A 250 -11.53 15.40 14.45
N LYS A 251 -11.17 16.43 15.22
CA LYS A 251 -11.60 17.81 14.92
C LYS A 251 -10.73 18.43 13.84
N TYR A 252 -11.35 19.13 12.91
CA TYR A 252 -10.70 19.89 11.86
C TYR A 252 -11.38 21.26 11.74
N LYS A 253 -10.68 22.30 12.20
CA LYS A 253 -11.23 23.66 12.34
C LYS A 253 -12.49 23.60 13.23
N ASP A 254 -13.61 24.14 12.77
CA ASP A 254 -14.87 24.21 13.54
C ASP A 254 -15.80 23.00 13.37
N ARG A 255 -15.34 21.91 12.72
CA ARG A 255 -16.15 20.69 12.50
C ARG A 255 -15.35 19.41 12.71
N PHE A 256 -16.03 18.26 12.62
CA PHE A 256 -15.34 16.97 12.53
C PHE A 256 -14.74 16.75 11.13
N ALA A 257 -13.57 16.13 11.12
CA ALA A 257 -12.84 15.79 9.91
C ALA A 257 -13.54 14.66 9.15
N THR A 258 -13.39 14.70 7.83
CA THR A 258 -13.80 13.67 6.89
C THR A 258 -12.57 13.22 6.10
N LEU A 259 -12.67 12.11 5.37
CA LEU A 259 -11.58 11.67 4.50
C LEU A 259 -11.26 12.70 3.40
N ALA A 260 -12.18 13.63 3.07
CA ALA A 260 -11.90 14.71 2.14
C ALA A 260 -10.92 15.76 2.69
N ASP A 261 -10.70 15.80 4.01
CA ASP A 261 -9.77 16.72 4.67
C ASP A 261 -8.34 16.20 4.72
N ILE A 262 -8.11 14.93 4.35
CA ILE A 262 -6.78 14.32 4.27
C ILE A 262 -6.02 14.91 3.08
N ASP A 263 -4.75 15.24 3.32
CA ASP A 263 -3.79 15.58 2.28
C ASP A 263 -3.24 14.29 1.67
N PHE A 264 -3.73 13.97 0.46
CA PHE A 264 -3.30 12.81 -0.31
C PHE A 264 -2.14 13.13 -1.26
N SER A 265 -1.53 14.33 -1.17
CA SER A 265 -0.36 14.65 -1.97
C SER A 265 0.77 13.69 -1.65
N GLU A 266 1.56 13.35 -2.66
CA GLU A 266 2.66 12.40 -2.46
C GLU A 266 3.75 12.97 -1.55
N GLU A 267 3.95 14.29 -1.56
CA GLU A 267 4.88 14.98 -0.67
C GLU A 267 4.55 14.69 0.81
N GLU A 268 3.28 14.82 1.18
CA GLU A 268 2.84 14.58 2.55
C GLU A 268 2.71 13.09 2.89
N ASN A 269 2.63 12.23 1.87
CA ASN A 269 2.57 10.76 1.98
C ASN A 269 3.88 10.09 1.55
N THR A 270 5.02 10.74 1.85
CA THR A 270 6.36 10.17 1.70
C THR A 270 6.97 9.88 3.07
N THR A 271 7.29 8.62 3.33
CA THR A 271 8.00 8.18 4.53
C THR A 271 9.50 8.17 4.26
N LYS A 272 10.27 8.76 5.18
CA LYS A 272 11.74 8.80 5.15
C LYS A 272 12.30 7.92 6.25
N PHE A 273 13.48 7.34 6.01
CA PHE A 273 14.25 6.68 7.06
C PHE A 273 14.52 7.66 8.20
N LYS A 274 14.28 7.19 9.42
CA LYS A 274 14.62 7.86 10.68
C LYS A 274 15.45 6.87 11.48
N LYS A 275 16.77 7.02 11.46
CA LYS A 275 17.69 6.08 12.11
C LYS A 275 17.24 5.78 13.55
N GLU A 276 17.06 4.49 13.86
CA GLU A 276 16.77 4.01 15.21
C GLU A 276 17.87 3.04 15.68
N GLY A 277 18.12 3.00 17.00
CA GLY A 277 19.17 2.15 17.59
C GLY A 277 20.60 2.52 17.17
N LYS A 278 21.56 1.64 17.48
CA LYS A 278 23.01 1.90 17.35
C LYS A 278 23.74 1.14 16.24
N LEU A 279 23.02 0.30 15.48
CA LEU A 279 23.64 -0.49 14.41
C LEU A 279 24.00 0.41 13.22
N GLU A 280 25.28 0.46 12.86
CA GLU A 280 25.81 1.30 11.77
C GLU A 280 26.52 0.49 10.67
N THR A 281 26.75 -0.80 10.92
CA THR A 281 27.71 -1.60 10.14
C THR A 281 27.09 -2.38 8.99
N ILE A 282 25.76 -2.31 8.77
CA ILE A 282 25.10 -3.08 7.71
C ILE A 282 25.61 -2.69 6.32
N LYS A 283 26.10 -3.70 5.57
CA LYS A 283 26.60 -3.58 4.20
C LYS A 283 25.80 -4.39 3.19
N LYS A 284 25.07 -5.43 3.65
CA LYS A 284 24.31 -6.33 2.77
C LYS A 284 23.12 -6.94 3.49
N ILE A 285 22.03 -7.17 2.75
CA ILE A 285 20.85 -7.88 3.25
C ILE A 285 20.52 -9.03 2.28
N TYR A 286 20.30 -10.22 2.81
CA TYR A 286 19.65 -11.32 2.10
C TYR A 286 18.20 -11.41 2.57
N PHE A 287 17.27 -11.55 1.64
CA PHE A 287 15.88 -11.85 1.93
C PHE A 287 15.57 -13.26 1.44
N ILE A 288 15.11 -14.13 2.33
CA ILE A 288 14.59 -15.45 1.96
C ILE A 288 13.09 -15.31 1.72
N VAL A 289 12.62 -15.73 0.55
CA VAL A 289 11.26 -15.43 0.08
C VAL A 289 10.59 -16.58 -0.66
N ASN A 290 9.26 -16.59 -0.70
CA ASN A 290 8.47 -17.48 -1.53
C ASN A 290 7.19 -16.81 -2.06
N ASN A 291 6.34 -17.56 -2.75
CA ASN A 291 5.08 -17.07 -3.33
C ASN A 291 4.05 -16.56 -2.29
N GLN A 292 4.29 -16.78 -1.00
CA GLN A 292 3.48 -16.25 0.09
C GLN A 292 4.06 -14.98 0.71
N THR A 293 5.32 -14.63 0.41
CA THR A 293 5.91 -13.35 0.80
C THR A 293 5.17 -12.21 0.09
N ALA A 294 4.45 -11.38 0.84
CA ALA A 294 3.53 -10.39 0.28
C ALA A 294 3.50 -9.07 1.06
N SER A 295 2.99 -8.01 0.42
CA SER A 295 2.52 -6.80 1.12
C SER A 295 3.66 -6.11 1.89
N ALA A 296 3.51 -5.88 3.21
CA ALA A 296 4.55 -5.31 4.09
C ALA A 296 5.93 -5.99 3.97
N SER A 297 5.98 -7.31 3.73
CA SER A 297 7.24 -8.02 3.47
C SER A 297 7.92 -7.54 2.19
N GLU A 298 7.15 -7.36 1.13
CA GLU A 298 7.64 -6.85 -0.14
C GLU A 298 7.99 -5.36 -0.06
N LEU A 299 7.28 -4.60 0.78
CA LEU A 299 7.62 -3.23 1.08
C LEU A 299 9.00 -3.14 1.73
N LEU A 300 9.28 -3.94 2.78
CA LEU A 300 10.61 -3.97 3.43
C LEU A 300 11.74 -4.22 2.42
N ILE A 301 11.55 -5.20 1.52
CA ILE A 301 12.50 -5.51 0.43
C ILE A 301 12.66 -4.30 -0.51
N SER A 302 11.54 -3.71 -0.94
CA SER A 302 11.51 -2.58 -1.87
C SER A 302 12.22 -1.35 -1.31
N CYS A 303 12.03 -1.05 -0.02
CA CYS A 303 12.62 0.09 0.68
C CYS A 303 14.15 0.06 0.68
N PHE A 304 14.77 -1.11 0.85
CA PHE A 304 16.24 -1.21 0.93
C PHE A 304 16.93 -1.27 -0.43
N LYS A 305 16.24 -1.70 -1.49
CA LYS A 305 16.80 -1.89 -2.83
C LYS A 305 17.65 -0.70 -3.35
N PRO A 306 17.25 0.58 -3.15
CA PRO A 306 18.03 1.74 -3.61
C PRO A 306 19.23 2.10 -2.71
N HIS A 307 19.27 1.57 -1.48
CA HIS A 307 20.11 2.12 -0.41
C HIS A 307 21.19 1.15 0.09
N ILE A 308 20.87 -0.13 0.15
CA ILE A 308 21.77 -1.18 0.63
C ILE A 308 21.73 -2.33 -0.38
N PRO A 309 22.87 -2.93 -0.75
CA PRO A 309 22.87 -4.13 -1.59
C PRO A 309 22.01 -5.24 -0.99
N ILE A 310 20.97 -5.66 -1.73
CA ILE A 310 20.09 -6.76 -1.34
C ILE A 310 20.24 -7.97 -2.28
N ARG A 311 19.91 -9.17 -1.78
CA ARG A 311 19.78 -10.40 -2.57
C ARG A 311 18.52 -11.16 -2.16
N LEU A 312 17.67 -11.52 -3.11
CA LEU A 312 16.50 -12.38 -2.87
C LEU A 312 16.87 -13.84 -3.14
N VAL A 313 16.53 -14.71 -2.20
CA VAL A 313 16.81 -16.14 -2.25
C VAL A 313 15.51 -16.92 -2.10
N GLY A 314 15.23 -17.84 -3.00
CA GLY A 314 14.03 -18.69 -2.93
C GLY A 314 13.18 -18.64 -4.20
N GLN A 315 11.90 -18.32 -4.04
CA GLN A 315 10.92 -18.29 -5.13
C GLN A 315 10.37 -16.87 -5.32
N ARG A 316 9.68 -16.65 -6.45
CA ARG A 316 9.03 -15.37 -6.76
C ARG A 316 8.03 -15.00 -5.66
N THR A 317 8.03 -13.74 -5.23
CA THR A 317 7.10 -13.23 -4.21
C THR A 317 5.67 -13.13 -4.74
N TYR A 318 4.71 -12.78 -3.87
CA TYR A 318 3.31 -12.67 -4.25
C TYR A 318 3.02 -11.53 -5.23
N GLY A 319 3.62 -10.36 -5.04
CA GLY A 319 3.46 -9.18 -5.88
C GLY A 319 2.31 -8.28 -5.48
N LYS A 320 2.39 -7.61 -4.33
CA LYS A 320 1.39 -6.64 -3.84
C LYS A 320 2.04 -5.28 -3.51
N PRO A 321 2.29 -4.43 -4.52
CA PRO A 321 2.83 -3.07 -4.32
C PRO A 321 1.75 -2.03 -3.96
N VAL A 322 0.55 -2.45 -3.54
CA VAL A 322 -0.63 -1.59 -3.43
C VAL A 322 -1.27 -1.68 -2.06
N VAL A 323 -1.86 -0.55 -1.66
CA VAL A 323 -2.49 -0.38 -0.35
C VAL A 323 -3.79 0.41 -0.48
N PHE A 324 -4.61 0.36 0.56
CA PHE A 324 -5.96 0.92 0.55
C PHE A 324 -6.30 1.61 1.86
N PHE A 325 -7.32 2.45 1.83
CA PHE A 325 -8.04 2.88 3.01
C PHE A 325 -9.50 2.42 2.92
N PRO A 326 -10.10 1.97 4.03
CA PRO A 326 -11.45 1.42 4.02
C PRO A 326 -12.49 2.51 3.77
N ILE A 327 -13.48 2.23 2.92
CA ILE A 327 -14.71 3.01 2.76
C ILE A 327 -15.86 2.24 3.37
N ASN A 328 -16.69 2.93 4.16
CA ASN A 328 -17.93 2.33 4.66
C ASN A 328 -19.08 2.69 3.72
N ILE A 329 -19.73 1.67 3.17
CA ILE A 329 -20.92 1.80 2.32
C ILE A 329 -22.02 0.94 2.93
N ASP A 330 -23.10 1.58 3.40
CA ASP A 330 -24.16 0.90 4.14
C ASP A 330 -23.60 0.11 5.34
N LYS A 331 -23.89 -1.20 5.42
CA LYS A 331 -23.36 -2.13 6.42
C LYS A 331 -22.08 -2.83 5.96
N PHE A 332 -21.47 -2.38 4.86
CA PHE A 332 -20.29 -3.01 4.26
C PHE A 332 -19.05 -2.12 4.36
N LYS A 333 -17.90 -2.77 4.43
CA LYS A 333 -16.59 -2.15 4.30
C LYS A 333 -16.00 -2.55 2.96
N VAL A 334 -15.65 -1.56 2.16
CA VAL A 334 -15.06 -1.73 0.84
C VAL A 334 -13.60 -1.27 0.89
N ASN A 335 -12.69 -2.17 0.55
CA ASN A 335 -11.27 -1.92 0.47
C ASN A 335 -10.87 -1.96 -1.01
N MET A 336 -10.87 -0.80 -1.66
CA MET A 336 -10.36 -0.65 -3.02
C MET A 336 -8.91 -0.20 -2.94
N ILE A 337 -8.02 -0.74 -3.79
CA ILE A 337 -6.66 -0.21 -3.86
C ILE A 337 -6.69 1.28 -4.20
N SER A 338 -6.04 2.08 -3.35
CA SER A 338 -6.07 3.55 -3.44
C SER A 338 -4.67 4.12 -3.68
N PHE A 339 -3.62 3.39 -3.29
CA PHE A 339 -2.25 3.83 -3.41
C PHE A 339 -1.34 2.75 -3.98
N LEU A 340 -0.31 3.21 -4.68
CA LEU A 340 0.85 2.45 -5.12
C LEU A 340 2.04 2.81 -4.23
N LEU A 341 2.72 1.82 -3.68
CA LEU A 341 3.92 1.98 -2.88
C LEU A 341 5.15 2.06 -3.80
N ARG A 342 5.88 3.17 -3.75
CA ARG A 342 7.10 3.38 -4.53
C ARG A 342 8.30 3.52 -3.61
N ASN A 343 9.41 2.88 -3.93
CA ASN A 343 10.65 3.12 -3.20
C ASN A 343 11.33 4.44 -3.64
N ALA A 344 12.53 4.72 -3.14
CA ALA A 344 13.28 5.95 -3.46
C ALA A 344 13.58 6.14 -4.96
N ASP A 345 13.64 5.08 -5.75
CA ASP A 345 13.83 5.14 -7.21
C ASP A 345 12.50 5.27 -7.97
N GLY A 346 11.38 5.36 -7.27
CA GLY A 346 10.03 5.35 -7.86
C GLY A 346 9.56 3.94 -8.27
N TRP A 347 10.28 2.87 -7.90
CA TRP A 347 9.95 1.51 -8.30
C TRP A 347 8.78 0.92 -7.50
N SER A 348 7.80 0.40 -8.23
CA SER A 348 6.57 -0.24 -7.70
C SER A 348 6.03 -1.35 -8.61
N ALA A 349 6.77 -1.69 -9.67
CA ALA A 349 6.30 -2.54 -10.76
C ALA A 349 6.46 -4.04 -10.49
N TYR A 350 6.21 -4.49 -9.26
CA TYR A 350 6.33 -5.90 -8.86
C TYR A 350 4.98 -6.60 -8.70
N PHE A 351 3.99 -6.27 -9.53
CA PHE A 351 2.67 -6.94 -9.55
C PHE A 351 2.74 -8.44 -9.89
N ASP A 352 3.78 -8.85 -10.62
CA ASP A 352 4.04 -10.28 -10.90
C ASP A 352 4.94 -10.93 -9.84
N GLY A 353 5.19 -10.26 -8.72
CA GLY A 353 6.14 -10.69 -7.70
C GLY A 353 7.59 -10.37 -8.06
N MET A 354 8.41 -10.17 -7.05
CA MET A 354 9.85 -9.96 -7.15
C MET A 354 10.52 -11.29 -7.47
N LYS A 355 11.29 -11.32 -8.56
CA LYS A 355 12.07 -12.49 -8.98
C LYS A 355 13.27 -12.67 -8.03
N PRO A 356 13.53 -13.89 -7.52
CA PRO A 356 14.71 -14.16 -6.71
C PRO A 356 15.99 -14.07 -7.53
N ASP A 357 17.06 -13.57 -6.91
CA ASP A 357 18.42 -13.56 -7.48
C ASP A 357 19.05 -14.95 -7.45
N ILE A 358 18.72 -15.73 -6.41
CA ILE A 358 19.17 -17.10 -6.22
C ILE A 358 17.92 -17.96 -6.08
N SER A 359 17.61 -18.74 -7.12
CA SER A 359 16.42 -19.60 -7.10
C SER A 359 16.68 -20.84 -6.24
N VAL A 360 15.85 -21.04 -5.22
CA VAL A 360 15.90 -22.20 -4.33
C VAL A 360 14.47 -22.68 -4.13
N SER A 361 14.21 -23.97 -4.35
CA SER A 361 12.94 -24.62 -4.00
C SER A 361 13.20 -25.62 -2.87
N PRO A 362 12.34 -25.68 -1.84
CA PRO A 362 12.52 -26.66 -0.77
C PRO A 362 12.25 -28.07 -1.32
N ASP A 363 13.12 -29.03 -1.00
CA ASP A 363 12.97 -30.44 -1.39
C ASP A 363 11.85 -31.14 -0.59
N SER A 364 11.50 -30.60 0.58
CA SER A 364 10.41 -31.06 1.45
C SER A 364 9.82 -29.88 2.23
N PRO A 365 8.51 -29.90 2.60
CA PRO A 365 7.93 -28.95 3.55
C PRO A 365 8.69 -28.86 4.89
N THR A 366 9.49 -29.86 5.26
CA THR A 366 10.27 -29.88 6.51
C THR A 366 11.71 -29.39 6.37
N ASP A 367 12.28 -29.35 5.16
CA ASP A 367 13.65 -28.91 4.94
C ASP A 367 13.70 -27.43 4.57
N ARG A 368 13.62 -26.56 5.59
CA ARG A 368 13.39 -25.14 5.35
C ARG A 368 14.60 -24.25 5.54
N THR A 369 15.54 -24.49 6.44
CA THR A 369 16.55 -23.44 6.72
C THR A 369 17.93 -23.78 6.15
N GLU A 370 18.34 -25.04 6.15
CA GLU A 370 19.71 -25.44 5.78
C GLU A 370 20.01 -25.25 4.29
N THR A 371 19.07 -25.60 3.40
CA THR A 371 19.24 -25.44 1.95
C THR A 371 19.34 -23.97 1.51
N PHE A 372 18.52 -23.09 2.08
CA PHE A 372 18.55 -21.66 1.78
C PHE A 372 19.78 -20.98 2.37
N LEU A 373 20.13 -21.30 3.62
CA LEU A 373 21.38 -20.83 4.22
C LEU A 373 22.56 -21.31 3.39
N THR A 374 22.63 -22.58 3.01
CA THR A 374 23.70 -23.11 2.14
C THR A 374 23.82 -22.33 0.84
N ALA A 375 22.71 -22.00 0.18
CA ALA A 375 22.72 -21.17 -1.03
C ALA A 375 23.28 -19.76 -0.75
N ILE A 376 22.92 -19.15 0.37
CA ILE A 376 23.46 -17.86 0.82
C ILE A 376 24.95 -17.94 1.11
N LEU A 377 25.40 -18.98 1.84
CA LEU A 377 26.80 -19.21 2.18
C LEU A 377 27.64 -19.47 0.91
N ASN A 378 27.07 -20.16 -0.09
CA ASN A 378 27.71 -20.35 -1.39
C ASN A 378 27.86 -19.02 -2.16
N ASP A 379 26.82 -18.18 -2.19
CA ASP A 379 26.91 -16.82 -2.77
C ASP A 379 27.95 -15.95 -2.04
N PHE A 380 28.08 -16.13 -0.73
CA PHE A 380 29.08 -15.46 0.10
C PHE A 380 30.50 -15.95 -0.19
N THR A 381 30.70 -17.28 -0.26
CA THR A 381 32.02 -17.92 -0.45
C THR A 381 32.50 -17.88 -1.90
N MET A 382 31.63 -17.89 -2.91
CA MET A 382 32.04 -17.69 -4.31
C MET A 382 32.61 -16.29 -4.57
N LYS A 383 32.25 -15.27 -3.75
CA LYS A 383 32.94 -13.97 -3.75
C LYS A 383 34.30 -14.02 -3.07
N LEU A 384 34.47 -14.86 -2.05
CA LEU A 384 35.74 -15.11 -1.38
C LEU A 384 36.67 -16.01 -2.20
N ALA A 385 36.18 -16.85 -3.11
CA ALA A 385 37.00 -17.68 -3.99
C ALA A 385 37.80 -16.89 -5.04
N GLN A 386 37.57 -15.57 -5.17
CA GLN A 386 38.48 -14.64 -5.85
C GLN A 386 39.63 -14.15 -4.94
N LYS A 387 39.67 -14.56 -3.66
CA LYS A 387 40.73 -14.36 -2.66
C LYS A 387 40.85 -15.61 -1.75
N THR A 388 41.53 -16.63 -2.27
CA THR A 388 42.24 -17.73 -1.57
C THR A 388 41.47 -18.68 -0.61
N THR A 389 41.55 -19.97 -0.97
CA THR A 389 41.53 -21.24 -0.19
C THR A 389 40.49 -21.47 0.92
N LYS A 390 39.66 -22.49 0.67
CA LYS A 390 38.55 -23.06 1.45
C LYS A 390 39.02 -23.79 2.73
N PRO A 391 38.52 -23.46 3.93
CA PRO A 391 38.60 -24.34 5.10
C PRO A 391 37.37 -25.28 5.18
N PRO A 392 37.48 -26.42 5.90
CA PRO A 392 36.46 -27.47 5.92
C PRO A 392 35.29 -27.13 6.85
N LEU A 393 34.08 -27.44 6.39
CA LEU A 393 32.82 -27.29 7.11
C LEU A 393 32.66 -28.42 8.15
N LYS A 394 32.43 -28.08 9.43
CA LYS A 394 31.83 -29.01 10.40
C LYS A 394 30.36 -28.69 10.56
N ALA A 395 29.50 -29.63 10.20
CA ALA A 395 28.07 -29.58 10.46
C ALA A 395 27.81 -29.61 11.97
N ILE A 396 26.96 -28.71 12.46
CA ILE A 396 26.42 -28.77 13.82
C ILE A 396 25.07 -29.48 13.73
N VAL A 397 24.95 -30.58 14.49
CA VAL A 397 23.78 -31.45 14.59
C VAL A 397 22.59 -30.70 15.20
N LYS A 398 21.40 -30.83 14.58
CA LYS A 398 20.12 -30.33 15.10
C LYS A 398 19.39 -31.47 15.80
N ALA A 399 18.95 -31.26 17.05
CA ALA A 399 18.15 -32.22 17.80
C ALA A 399 16.65 -31.95 17.63
N GLY A 400 15.92 -32.97 17.16
CA GLY A 400 14.52 -33.30 17.46
C GLY A 400 13.43 -32.28 17.13
N LEU A 401 12.66 -32.53 16.07
CA LEU A 401 11.32 -31.99 15.87
C LEU A 401 10.39 -33.15 15.52
N ASP A 402 9.65 -33.63 16.52
CA ASP A 402 8.50 -34.49 16.31
C ASP A 402 7.30 -33.65 15.87
N SER A 403 6.65 -34.15 14.82
CA SER A 403 5.53 -33.55 14.10
C SER A 403 4.23 -33.51 14.91
N ALA A 404 3.47 -32.42 14.81
CA ALA A 404 2.03 -32.43 15.07
C ALA A 404 1.27 -31.50 14.10
N ASN A 405 0.57 -32.15 13.16
CA ASN A 405 -0.64 -31.76 12.44
C ASN A 405 -0.81 -30.32 11.91
N ASP A 406 -0.54 -30.22 10.61
CA ASP A 406 -0.84 -29.12 9.70
C ASP A 406 -2.36 -29.01 9.46
N GLY A 407 -3.01 -28.05 10.12
CA GLY A 407 -4.38 -27.66 9.86
C GLY A 407 -4.45 -26.75 8.63
N GLN A 408 -4.79 -27.34 7.48
CA GLN A 408 -5.09 -26.66 6.22
C GLN A 408 -6.14 -25.55 6.41
N ASN A 409 -5.69 -24.29 6.45
CA ASN A 409 -6.57 -23.13 6.36
C ASN A 409 -6.66 -22.70 4.88
N GLN A 410 -7.68 -23.22 4.18
CA GLN A 410 -7.85 -23.12 2.73
C GLN A 410 -8.35 -21.75 2.19
N ASN A 411 -8.34 -20.70 3.00
CA ASN A 411 -8.72 -19.36 2.55
C ASN A 411 -7.47 -18.49 2.45
N GLY A 412 -6.88 -18.40 1.26
CA GLY A 412 -5.69 -17.60 0.91
C GLY A 412 -5.81 -16.09 1.14
N GLN A 413 -6.24 -15.64 2.32
CA GLN A 413 -6.38 -14.23 2.68
C GLN A 413 -5.01 -13.61 2.99
N ILE A 414 -4.75 -12.48 2.33
CA ILE A 414 -3.54 -11.68 2.43
C ILE A 414 -3.78 -10.57 3.44
N ILE A 415 -2.81 -10.32 4.32
CA ILE A 415 -2.96 -9.34 5.40
C ILE A 415 -2.97 -7.92 4.79
N PRO A 416 -3.97 -7.08 5.12
CA PRO A 416 -4.05 -5.71 4.66
C PRO A 416 -2.93 -4.88 5.28
N LEU A 417 -2.46 -3.90 4.52
CA LEU A 417 -1.42 -2.99 4.95
C LEU A 417 -2.09 -1.75 5.56
N ILE A 418 -1.87 -1.52 6.86
CA ILE A 418 -2.61 -0.52 7.65
C ILE A 418 -1.71 0.69 7.93
N LYS A 419 -2.13 1.87 7.46
CA LYS A 419 -1.56 3.18 7.82
C LYS A 419 -2.38 3.78 8.97
N LYS A 420 -1.75 4.06 10.11
CA LYS A 420 -2.43 4.57 11.33
C LYS A 420 -2.72 6.08 11.29
N HIS A 421 -1.93 6.87 10.55
CA HIS A 421 -2.02 8.34 10.62
C HIS A 421 -2.00 9.00 9.24
N TYR A 422 -2.97 9.88 8.99
CA TYR A 422 -3.01 10.73 7.79
C TYR A 422 -2.82 12.18 8.20
N LYS A 423 -2.16 12.97 7.35
CA LYS A 423 -2.04 14.41 7.58
C LYS A 423 -3.27 15.11 7.01
N LEU A 424 -3.84 16.03 7.77
CA LEU A 424 -4.93 16.87 7.29
C LEU A 424 -4.38 18.08 6.52
N LYS A 425 -5.12 18.53 5.51
CA LYS A 425 -4.80 19.73 4.72
C LYS A 425 -4.71 20.95 5.64
N LYS A 426 -3.70 21.80 5.44
CA LYS A 426 -3.54 23.04 6.22
C LYS A 426 -4.65 24.05 5.94
#